data_AF-A0A6B2DJ29-F1
#
_entry.id   AF-A0A6B2DJ29-F1
#
_cell.length_a   1.000
_cell.length_b   1.000
_cell.length_c   1.000
_cell.angle_alpha   90.00
_cell.angle_beta   90.00
_cell.angle_gamma   90.00
#
_symmetry.space_group_name_H-M   'P 1'
#
loop_
_entity.id
_entity.type
_entity.pdbx_description
1 polymer ?
#
loop_
_entity_poly.entity_id
_entity_poly.type
_entity_poly.pdbx_seq_one_letter_code
_entity_poly.pdbx_strand_id
1 'polypeptide(L)'
;MLVLGGVSLTTAPAALAAGCTITDGPSLQAAVDGGGTVTLCQNITYTSPDSPGLTIPAGKTVTLDLAGFTLDLTGAARWAGIQTVDATLIINGPGTLKATGGDGIPDSSGGGSGIGGSDSGSLCDGGTLTINAVTTVEATGGLGNVDHGGGSGIGGCGAHNGGGAGGTVTINGSTVTATGGVGGGLGGGVGGGGLG
;
A
#
# COMPACT_ATOMS: atom_id res chain seq x y z
N MET A 1 -29.48 34.02 -39.22
CA MET A 1 -30.39 33.10 -38.52
C MET A 1 -29.51 32.09 -37.79
N LEU A 2 -29.31 32.29 -36.48
CA LEU A 2 -28.38 31.51 -35.66
C LEU A 2 -29.18 30.39 -34.97
N VAL A 3 -28.90 29.14 -35.32
CA VAL A 3 -29.55 27.97 -34.74
C VAL A 3 -28.71 27.51 -33.55
N LEU A 4 -29.19 27.77 -32.32
CA LEU A 4 -28.65 27.18 -31.10
C LEU A 4 -29.17 25.74 -30.99
N GLY A 5 -28.30 24.75 -31.21
CA GLY A 5 -28.57 23.35 -30.94
C GLY A 5 -28.50 23.07 -29.43
N GLY A 6 -29.63 22.75 -28.82
CA GLY A 6 -29.69 22.33 -27.42
C GLY A 6 -29.06 20.95 -27.24
N VAL A 7 -27.94 20.89 -26.51
CA VAL A 7 -27.35 19.63 -26.05
C VAL A 7 -28.16 19.15 -24.86
N SER A 8 -28.89 18.05 -25.03
CA SER A 8 -29.56 17.36 -23.94
C SER A 8 -28.53 16.56 -23.14
N LEU A 9 -28.17 17.06 -21.96
CA LEU A 9 -27.40 16.31 -20.97
C LEU A 9 -28.32 15.27 -20.35
N THR A 10 -28.29 14.04 -20.86
CA THR A 10 -28.93 12.91 -20.18
C THR A 10 -28.09 12.58 -18.95
N THR A 11 -28.55 12.97 -17.77
CA THR A 11 -27.96 12.55 -16.51
C THR A 11 -28.04 11.03 -16.42
N ALA A 12 -26.87 10.38 -16.39
CA ALA A 12 -26.78 8.95 -16.16
C ALA A 12 -27.50 8.60 -14.85
N PRO A 13 -28.30 7.53 -14.81
CA PRO A 13 -28.95 7.11 -13.57
C PRO A 13 -27.88 6.88 -12.51
N ALA A 14 -28.07 7.47 -11.33
CA ALA A 14 -27.22 7.19 -10.18
C ALA A 14 -27.31 5.69 -9.91
N ALA A 15 -26.23 4.96 -10.19
CA ALA A 15 -26.11 3.56 -9.81
C ALA A 15 -26.21 3.51 -8.28
N LEU A 16 -27.35 3.04 -7.78
CA LEU A 16 -27.52 2.67 -6.38
C LEU A 16 -26.40 1.67 -6.05
N ALA A 17 -25.54 2.07 -5.11
CA ALA A 17 -24.46 1.23 -4.59
C ALA A 17 -25.03 -0.14 -4.22
N ALA A 18 -24.58 -1.18 -4.92
CA ALA A 18 -24.62 -2.53 -4.39
C ALA A 18 -24.03 -2.47 -2.98
N GLY A 19 -24.72 -3.09 -2.01
CA GLY A 19 -24.39 -2.98 -0.59
C GLY A 19 -22.88 -3.14 -0.36
N CYS A 20 -22.33 -2.28 0.49
CA CYS A 20 -20.92 -2.31 0.87
C CYS A 20 -20.56 -3.70 1.42
N THR A 21 -19.80 -4.49 0.66
CA THR A 21 -19.36 -5.82 1.08
C THR A 21 -17.97 -5.81 1.72
N ILE A 22 -17.26 -4.69 1.66
CA ILE A 22 -15.90 -4.53 2.18
C ILE A 22 -16.01 -3.80 3.51
N THR A 23 -16.12 -4.58 4.59
CA THR A 23 -16.38 -4.05 5.94
C THR A 23 -15.23 -4.26 6.91
N ASP A 24 -14.25 -5.08 6.57
CA ASP A 24 -13.13 -5.47 7.41
C ASP A 24 -11.91 -5.86 6.57
N GLY A 25 -10.79 -6.16 7.25
CA GLY A 25 -9.55 -6.61 6.59
C GLY A 25 -9.73 -7.87 5.73
N PRO A 26 -10.34 -8.96 6.25
CA PRO A 26 -10.55 -10.18 5.46
C PRO A 26 -11.42 -9.99 4.21
N SER A 27 -12.51 -9.24 4.30
CA SER A 27 -13.35 -8.91 3.13
C SER A 27 -12.62 -8.02 2.13
N LEU A 28 -11.77 -7.11 2.60
CA LEU A 28 -10.86 -6.34 1.74
C LEU A 28 -9.85 -7.25 1.04
N GLN A 29 -9.19 -8.16 1.76
CA GLN A 29 -8.25 -9.13 1.17
C GLN A 29 -8.92 -9.98 0.09
N ALA A 30 -10.11 -10.52 0.37
CA ALA A 30 -10.87 -11.30 -0.60
C ALA A 30 -11.24 -10.48 -1.86
N ALA A 31 -11.51 -9.18 -1.71
CA ALA A 31 -11.80 -8.30 -2.84
C ALA A 31 -10.55 -8.04 -3.71
N VAL A 32 -9.36 -7.90 -3.11
CA VAL A 32 -8.12 -7.66 -3.86
C VAL A 32 -7.53 -8.93 -4.49
N ASP A 33 -7.85 -10.12 -3.98
CA ASP A 33 -7.36 -11.41 -4.51
C ASP A 33 -7.74 -11.62 -5.99
N GLY A 34 -8.87 -11.06 -6.42
CA GLY A 34 -9.32 -11.07 -7.82
C GLY A 34 -8.56 -10.12 -8.75
N GLY A 35 -7.83 -9.14 -8.19
CA GLY A 35 -7.32 -7.98 -8.93
C GLY A 35 -8.41 -6.95 -9.26
N GLY A 36 -8.08 -5.98 -10.10
CA GLY A 36 -9.06 -5.00 -10.59
C GLY A 36 -9.29 -3.83 -9.64
N THR A 37 -10.50 -3.25 -9.65
CA THR A 37 -10.83 -2.08 -8.84
C THR A 37 -11.62 -2.47 -7.59
N VAL A 38 -11.16 -1.99 -6.45
CA VAL A 38 -11.76 -2.16 -5.13
C VAL A 38 -12.06 -0.78 -4.57
N THR A 39 -13.33 -0.48 -4.32
CA THR A 39 -13.75 0.81 -3.75
C THR A 39 -14.15 0.64 -2.29
N LEU A 40 -13.55 1.44 -1.42
CA LEU A 40 -13.96 1.49 -0.01
C LEU A 40 -15.31 2.15 0.13
N CYS A 41 -16.08 1.67 1.08
CA CYS A 41 -17.41 2.19 1.39
C CYS A 41 -17.58 2.50 2.88
N GLN A 42 -16.53 2.26 3.67
CA GLN A 42 -16.39 2.67 5.06
C GLN A 42 -14.90 2.72 5.44
N ASN A 43 -14.61 3.28 6.62
CA ASN A 43 -13.28 3.21 7.20
C ASN A 43 -12.94 1.76 7.57
N ILE A 44 -11.69 1.36 7.36
CA ILE A 44 -11.18 0.04 7.75
C ILE A 44 -9.91 0.23 8.54
N THR A 45 -9.85 -0.40 9.71
CA THR A 45 -8.64 -0.55 10.51
C THR A 45 -8.40 -2.05 10.71
N TYR A 46 -7.23 -2.53 10.32
CA TYR A 46 -6.90 -3.94 10.42
C TYR A 46 -5.42 -4.15 10.76
N THR A 47 -5.19 -4.94 11.81
CA THR A 47 -3.87 -5.43 12.20
C THR A 47 -3.85 -6.93 11.98
N SER A 48 -2.96 -7.38 11.10
CA SER A 48 -2.78 -8.81 10.88
C SER A 48 -2.00 -9.44 12.05
N PRO A 49 -2.40 -10.63 12.54
CA PRO A 49 -1.70 -11.30 13.63
C PRO A 49 -0.41 -12.02 13.18
N ASP A 50 -0.31 -12.41 11.91
CA ASP A 50 0.75 -13.32 11.43
C ASP A 50 1.21 -13.09 9.97
N SER A 51 0.65 -12.09 9.29
CA SER A 51 0.84 -11.86 7.85
C SER A 51 0.89 -10.35 7.52
N PRO A 52 1.02 -9.92 6.24
CA PRO A 52 0.84 -8.52 5.87
C PRO A 52 -0.54 -8.00 6.25
N GLY A 53 -0.68 -6.69 6.43
CA GLY A 53 -1.99 -6.07 6.64
C GLY A 53 -2.89 -6.21 5.41
N LEU A 54 -2.30 -6.18 4.21
CA LEU A 54 -2.93 -6.49 2.93
C LEU A 54 -1.89 -7.03 1.96
N THR A 55 -2.20 -8.09 1.22
CA THR A 55 -1.33 -8.65 0.19
C THR A 55 -1.92 -8.40 -1.18
N ILE A 56 -1.20 -7.71 -2.05
CA ILE A 56 -1.56 -7.60 -3.46
C ILE A 56 -1.00 -8.83 -4.19
N PRO A 57 -1.85 -9.63 -4.87
CA PRO A 57 -1.38 -10.86 -5.49
C PRO A 57 -0.35 -10.59 -6.60
N ALA A 58 0.71 -11.40 -6.65
CA ALA A 58 1.76 -11.31 -7.66
C ALA A 58 1.18 -11.39 -9.09
N GLY A 59 1.72 -10.57 -9.99
CA GLY A 59 1.28 -10.44 -11.37
C GLY A 59 -0.09 -9.76 -11.54
N LYS A 60 -0.69 -9.22 -10.48
CA LYS A 60 -1.96 -8.48 -10.55
C LYS A 60 -1.75 -6.98 -10.43
N THR A 61 -2.68 -6.26 -11.04
CA THR A 61 -2.88 -4.84 -10.81
C THR A 61 -4.15 -4.66 -9.99
N VAL A 62 -4.02 -4.00 -8.84
CA VAL A 62 -5.14 -3.61 -7.99
C VAL A 62 -5.23 -2.09 -7.96
N THR A 63 -6.42 -1.57 -8.24
CA THR A 63 -6.76 -0.16 -7.99
C THR A 63 -7.62 -0.09 -6.75
N LEU A 64 -7.09 0.49 -5.68
CA LEU A 64 -7.82 0.77 -4.46
C LEU A 64 -8.33 2.21 -4.52
N ASP A 65 -9.64 2.39 -4.61
CA ASP A 65 -10.30 3.69 -4.50
C ASP A 65 -10.75 3.91 -3.05
N LEU A 66 -10.18 4.90 -2.38
CA LEU A 66 -10.49 5.18 -0.98
C LEU A 66 -11.85 5.87 -0.79
N ALA A 67 -12.43 6.50 -1.82
CA ALA A 67 -13.76 7.10 -1.81
C ALA A 67 -14.08 8.01 -0.60
N GLY A 68 -13.07 8.69 -0.04
CA GLY A 68 -13.15 9.59 1.10
C GLY A 68 -12.90 8.94 2.46
N PHE A 69 -12.65 7.63 2.51
CA PHE A 69 -12.48 6.86 3.73
C PHE A 69 -11.01 6.72 4.14
N THR A 70 -10.81 6.30 5.40
CA THR A 70 -9.51 5.91 5.94
C THR A 70 -9.33 4.40 5.83
N LEU A 71 -8.19 3.99 5.27
CA LEU A 71 -7.69 2.62 5.36
C LEU A 71 -6.43 2.62 6.23
N ASP A 72 -6.46 1.91 7.35
CA ASP A 72 -5.36 1.77 8.28
C ASP A 72 -4.97 0.30 8.43
N LEU A 73 -3.81 -0.07 7.90
CA LEU A 73 -3.34 -1.43 7.81
C LEU A 73 -2.01 -1.59 8.54
N THR A 74 -1.93 -2.58 9.42
CA THR A 74 -0.71 -2.94 10.13
C THR A 74 -0.36 -4.41 9.86
N GLY A 75 0.85 -4.64 9.37
CA GLY A 75 1.41 -5.98 9.21
C GLY A 75 1.84 -6.57 10.55
N ALA A 76 1.84 -7.90 10.65
CA ALA A 76 2.47 -8.60 11.76
C ALA A 76 3.99 -8.38 11.75
N ALA A 77 4.69 -8.85 12.80
CA ALA A 77 6.14 -8.71 12.91
C ALA A 77 6.85 -9.16 11.63
N ARG A 78 7.80 -8.35 11.13
CA ARG A 78 8.55 -8.53 9.87
C ARG A 78 7.75 -8.35 8.57
N TRP A 79 6.43 -8.21 8.66
CA TRP A 79 5.56 -8.12 7.49
C TRP A 79 5.22 -6.69 7.13
N ALA A 80 4.96 -6.45 5.85
CA ALA A 80 4.57 -5.14 5.39
C ALA A 80 3.15 -4.77 5.84
N GLY A 81 2.88 -3.47 5.99
CA GLY A 81 1.51 -2.97 6.12
C GLY A 81 0.70 -3.33 4.89
N ILE A 82 1.26 -3.07 3.71
CA ILE A 82 0.76 -3.55 2.41
C ILE A 82 1.91 -4.20 1.63
N GLN A 83 1.75 -5.47 1.28
CA GLN A 83 2.73 -6.20 0.48
C GLN A 83 2.42 -6.09 -1.02
N THR A 84 3.43 -5.74 -1.82
CA THR A 84 3.27 -5.52 -3.27
C THR A 84 4.29 -6.29 -4.13
N VAL A 85 4.97 -7.30 -3.59
CA VAL A 85 6.01 -8.07 -4.31
C VAL A 85 5.48 -8.57 -5.66
N ASP A 86 6.19 -8.24 -6.74
CA ASP A 86 5.81 -8.56 -8.13
C ASP A 86 4.38 -8.16 -8.53
N ALA A 87 3.82 -7.15 -7.88
CA ALA A 87 2.47 -6.67 -8.11
C ALA A 87 2.43 -5.17 -8.43
N THR A 88 1.27 -4.69 -8.90
CA THR A 88 1.00 -3.27 -9.10
C THR A 88 -0.15 -2.82 -8.20
N LEU A 89 0.12 -1.84 -7.34
CA LEU A 89 -0.88 -1.16 -6.53
C LEU A 89 -1.09 0.26 -7.04
N ILE A 90 -2.33 0.60 -7.35
CA ILE A 90 -2.77 1.94 -7.69
C ILE A 90 -3.71 2.40 -6.59
N ILE A 91 -3.42 3.55 -5.99
CA ILE A 91 -4.23 4.14 -4.92
C ILE A 91 -4.88 5.39 -5.48
N ASN A 92 -6.20 5.42 -5.49
CA ASN A 92 -7.02 6.42 -6.12
C ASN A 92 -8.05 7.00 -5.15
N GLY A 93 -8.59 8.16 -5.55
CA GLY A 93 -9.72 8.79 -4.88
C GLY A 93 -9.34 9.50 -3.59
N PRO A 94 -10.19 10.43 -3.11
CA PRO A 94 -9.93 11.13 -1.87
C PRO A 94 -9.89 10.15 -0.70
N GLY A 95 -9.19 10.47 0.38
CA GLY A 95 -9.11 9.61 1.56
C GLY A 95 -7.71 9.55 2.16
N THR A 96 -7.57 8.74 3.20
CA THR A 96 -6.31 8.57 3.93
C THR A 96 -5.90 7.11 3.88
N LEU A 97 -4.68 6.84 3.45
CA LEU A 97 -4.07 5.54 3.62
C LEU A 97 -3.01 5.61 4.72
N LYS A 98 -3.07 4.66 5.66
CA LYS A 98 -2.02 4.38 6.62
C LYS A 98 -1.59 2.93 6.45
N ALA A 99 -0.31 2.73 6.20
CA ALA A 99 0.26 1.40 6.02
C ALA A 99 1.51 1.29 6.89
N THR A 100 1.42 0.46 7.93
CA THR A 100 2.46 0.30 8.94
C THR A 100 3.03 -1.10 8.85
N GLY A 101 4.32 -1.20 8.55
CA GLY A 101 5.07 -2.45 8.63
C GLY A 101 5.24 -2.89 10.08
N GLY A 102 5.17 -4.19 10.32
CA GLY A 102 5.43 -4.74 11.63
C GLY A 102 6.91 -4.71 11.99
N ASP A 103 7.20 -4.51 13.27
CA ASP A 103 8.55 -4.45 13.79
C ASP A 103 9.31 -5.77 13.60
N GLY A 104 10.63 -5.67 13.57
CA GLY A 104 11.53 -6.83 13.59
C GLY A 104 11.43 -7.59 14.91
N ILE A 105 11.59 -8.90 14.84
CA ILE A 105 11.73 -9.75 16.03
C ILE A 105 13.17 -9.64 16.54
N PRO A 106 13.38 -9.50 17.87
CA PRO A 106 14.72 -9.51 18.46
C PRO A 106 15.60 -10.64 17.89
N ASP A 107 16.85 -10.29 17.62
CA ASP A 107 17.95 -11.21 17.28
C ASP A 107 17.88 -11.96 15.95
N SER A 108 16.88 -11.70 15.09
CA SER A 108 16.70 -12.54 13.90
C SER A 108 16.07 -11.89 12.67
N SER A 109 15.62 -10.63 12.74
CA SER A 109 14.90 -9.99 11.64
C SER A 109 14.81 -8.47 11.70
N GLY A 110 14.77 -7.85 10.53
CA GLY A 110 14.45 -6.45 10.30
C GLY A 110 12.94 -6.22 10.25
N GLY A 111 12.55 -4.96 10.24
CA GLY A 111 11.14 -4.56 10.14
C GLY A 111 10.58 -4.71 8.73
N GLY A 112 9.28 -4.97 8.63
CA GLY A 112 8.56 -4.94 7.34
C GLY A 112 8.35 -3.51 6.84
N SER A 113 8.11 -3.33 5.55
CA SER A 113 7.88 -1.99 4.98
C SER A 113 6.47 -1.48 5.27
N GLY A 114 6.23 -0.17 5.23
CA GLY A 114 4.86 0.36 5.23
C GLY A 114 4.09 -0.15 4.02
N ILE A 115 4.58 0.16 2.81
CA ILE A 115 4.07 -0.34 1.52
C ILE A 115 5.24 -0.92 0.72
N GLY A 116 5.20 -2.19 0.37
CA GLY A 116 6.27 -2.80 -0.44
C GLY A 116 6.62 -4.24 -0.05
N GLY A 117 7.88 -4.48 0.28
CA GLY A 117 8.41 -5.78 0.66
C GLY A 117 8.36 -6.07 2.17
N SER A 118 8.41 -7.35 2.52
CA SER A 118 8.46 -7.87 3.90
C SER A 118 9.82 -8.52 4.17
N ASP A 119 10.30 -8.51 5.42
CA ASP A 119 11.55 -9.18 5.84
C ASP A 119 11.37 -10.70 6.08
N SER A 120 10.51 -11.33 5.27
CA SER A 120 10.22 -12.76 5.31
C SER A 120 10.79 -13.46 4.08
N GLY A 121 12.13 -13.59 4.04
CA GLY A 121 12.83 -14.35 3.00
C GLY A 121 13.00 -13.57 1.69
N SER A 122 12.61 -14.14 0.55
CA SER A 122 12.79 -13.54 -0.79
C SER A 122 11.76 -12.46 -1.14
N LEU A 123 10.95 -12.01 -0.18
CA LEU A 123 9.83 -11.09 -0.38
C LEU A 123 10.20 -9.62 -0.14
N CYS A 124 11.48 -9.29 -0.34
CA CYS A 124 12.02 -7.98 -0.01
C CYS A 124 11.88 -6.96 -1.12
N ASP A 125 11.61 -7.38 -2.34
CA ASP A 125 11.47 -6.47 -3.48
C ASP A 125 10.13 -5.73 -3.42
N GLY A 126 10.18 -4.41 -3.65
CA GLY A 126 8.98 -3.60 -3.79
C GLY A 126 8.30 -3.84 -5.14
N GLY A 127 6.97 -3.81 -5.16
CA GLY A 127 6.20 -3.77 -6.40
C GLY A 127 6.15 -2.38 -7.03
N THR A 128 5.30 -2.26 -8.04
CA THR A 128 4.95 -0.95 -8.61
C THR A 128 3.85 -0.30 -7.77
N LEU A 129 4.09 0.92 -7.29
CA LEU A 129 3.11 1.73 -6.58
C LEU A 129 2.82 3.01 -7.37
N THR A 130 1.54 3.29 -7.59
CA THR A 130 1.07 4.58 -8.11
C THR A 130 0.06 5.18 -7.14
N ILE A 131 0.25 6.43 -6.75
CA ILE A 131 -0.65 7.17 -5.87
C ILE A 131 -1.23 8.34 -6.68
N ASN A 132 -2.53 8.33 -6.96
CA ASN A 132 -3.22 9.41 -7.65
C ASN A 132 -4.33 10.00 -6.79
N ALA A 133 -4.37 11.33 -6.66
CA ALA A 133 -5.52 12.06 -6.12
C ALA A 133 -5.99 11.61 -4.72
N VAL A 134 -5.08 11.04 -3.92
CA VAL A 134 -5.28 10.70 -2.50
C VAL A 134 -4.98 11.92 -1.64
N THR A 135 -5.73 12.11 -0.54
CA THR A 135 -5.50 13.22 0.39
C THR A 135 -4.16 13.05 1.09
N THR A 136 -3.97 11.90 1.74
CA THR A 136 -2.77 11.59 2.52
C THR A 136 -2.42 10.11 2.40
N VAL A 137 -1.14 9.82 2.19
CA VAL A 137 -0.56 8.49 2.37
C VAL A 137 0.51 8.55 3.46
N GLU A 138 0.33 7.78 4.53
CA GLU A 138 1.29 7.59 5.61
C GLU A 138 1.80 6.14 5.54
N ALA A 139 3.03 5.97 5.08
CA ALA A 139 3.66 4.67 4.98
C ALA A 139 4.83 4.60 5.96
N THR A 140 4.70 3.76 6.99
CA THR A 140 5.68 3.67 8.06
C THR A 140 6.31 2.28 8.06
N GLY A 141 7.62 2.20 7.88
CA GLY A 141 8.37 0.95 8.03
C GLY A 141 8.50 0.56 9.50
N GLY A 142 8.46 -0.75 9.76
CA GLY A 142 8.68 -1.31 11.08
C GLY A 142 10.11 -1.04 11.56
N LEU A 143 10.27 -0.95 12.87
CA LEU A 143 11.58 -0.80 13.49
C LEU A 143 12.41 -2.07 13.30
N GLY A 144 13.70 -1.90 13.03
CA GLY A 144 14.66 -3.00 13.03
C GLY A 144 15.25 -3.22 14.41
N ASN A 145 15.93 -4.36 14.61
CA ASN A 145 16.93 -4.43 15.68
C ASN A 145 18.23 -3.70 15.25
N VAL A 146 19.14 -3.47 16.21
CA VAL A 146 20.42 -2.76 15.98
C VAL A 146 21.34 -3.39 14.93
N ASP A 147 21.17 -4.69 14.66
CA ASP A 147 21.99 -5.47 13.75
C ASP A 147 21.32 -5.71 12.39
N HIS A 148 20.02 -5.45 12.27
CA HIS A 148 19.17 -6.03 11.24
C HIS A 148 18.38 -5.04 10.39
N GLY A 149 18.55 -3.72 10.58
CA GLY A 149 17.92 -2.71 9.72
C GLY A 149 16.39 -2.65 9.86
N GLY A 150 15.83 -1.46 9.67
CA GLY A 150 14.38 -1.25 9.72
C GLY A 150 13.74 -1.35 8.35
N GLY A 151 12.43 -1.53 8.34
CA GLY A 151 11.64 -1.46 7.12
C GLY A 151 11.62 -0.05 6.55
N SER A 152 11.42 0.04 5.23
CA SER A 152 11.22 1.31 4.54
C SER A 152 9.78 1.79 4.70
N GLY A 153 9.54 3.09 4.57
CA GLY A 153 8.16 3.58 4.48
C GLY A 153 7.47 3.03 3.23
N ILE A 154 8.05 3.30 2.06
CA ILE A 154 7.62 2.74 0.77
C ILE A 154 8.82 2.13 0.04
N GLY A 155 8.72 0.87 -0.35
CA GLY A 155 9.71 0.19 -1.19
C GLY A 155 10.18 -1.15 -0.63
N GLY A 156 11.49 -1.40 -0.70
CA GLY A 156 12.06 -2.70 -0.32
C GLY A 156 12.22 -2.87 1.19
N CYS A 157 12.26 -4.13 1.64
CA CYS A 157 12.55 -4.49 3.04
C CYS A 157 14.04 -4.20 3.39
N GLY A 158 14.34 -4.06 4.68
CA GLY A 158 15.72 -3.97 5.20
C GLY A 158 16.30 -5.31 5.63
N ALA A 159 16.47 -6.28 4.72
CA ALA A 159 16.96 -7.62 5.07
C ALA A 159 18.49 -7.72 5.21
N HIS A 160 18.92 -8.73 5.97
CA HIS A 160 20.28 -9.03 6.45
C HIS A 160 21.37 -9.23 5.39
N ASN A 161 21.05 -9.32 4.10
CA ASN A 161 22.00 -9.75 3.06
C ASN A 161 21.91 -8.95 1.75
N GLY A 162 21.52 -7.68 1.84
CA GLY A 162 21.30 -6.82 0.69
C GLY A 162 19.82 -6.47 0.62
N GLY A 163 19.49 -5.23 0.96
CA GLY A 163 18.12 -4.75 0.97
C GLY A 163 17.44 -5.02 -0.38
N GLY A 164 16.13 -5.28 -0.33
CA GLY A 164 15.35 -5.51 -1.54
C GLY A 164 15.35 -4.29 -2.46
N ALA A 165 15.15 -4.52 -3.75
CA ALA A 165 15.06 -3.44 -4.71
C ALA A 165 13.89 -2.51 -4.34
N GLY A 166 14.13 -1.20 -4.33
CA GLY A 166 13.04 -0.23 -4.32
C GLY A 166 12.23 -0.39 -5.61
N GLY A 167 10.99 -0.84 -5.50
CA GLY A 167 10.08 -0.89 -6.64
C GLY A 167 9.80 0.52 -7.20
N THR A 168 9.10 0.59 -8.33
CA THR A 168 8.77 1.89 -8.95
C THR A 168 7.67 2.60 -8.17
N VAL A 169 7.88 3.85 -7.79
CA VAL A 169 6.89 4.68 -7.09
C VAL A 169 6.56 5.92 -7.92
N THR A 170 5.29 6.11 -8.24
CA THR A 170 4.77 7.32 -8.92
C THR A 170 3.76 8.02 -8.01
N ILE A 171 3.91 9.33 -7.81
CA ILE A 171 3.04 10.16 -6.96
C ILE A 171 2.48 11.32 -7.79
N ASN A 172 1.17 11.30 -8.04
CA ASN A 172 0.47 12.28 -8.85
C ASN A 172 -0.50 13.11 -7.97
N GLY A 173 0.01 14.18 -7.38
CA GLY A 173 -0.81 15.19 -6.69
C GLY A 173 -1.26 14.84 -5.27
N SER A 174 -0.56 13.93 -4.59
CA SER A 174 -0.87 13.53 -3.21
C SER A 174 0.22 13.97 -2.22
N THR A 175 -0.17 14.18 -0.97
CA THR A 175 0.81 14.28 0.13
C THR A 175 1.19 12.87 0.56
N VAL A 176 2.47 12.53 0.41
CA VAL A 176 3.00 11.23 0.80
C VAL A 176 4.05 11.44 1.87
N THR A 177 3.78 10.89 3.05
CA THR A 177 4.73 10.80 4.16
C THR A 177 5.20 9.35 4.23
N ALA A 178 6.46 9.12 3.89
CA ALA A 178 7.07 7.81 4.00
C ALA A 178 8.18 7.87 5.05
N THR A 179 7.98 7.15 6.14
CA THR A 179 8.88 7.12 7.29
C THR A 179 9.48 5.73 7.37
N GLY A 180 10.80 5.61 7.18
CA GLY A 180 11.48 4.36 7.48
C GLY A 180 11.59 4.15 8.98
N GLY A 181 11.65 2.90 9.44
CA GLY A 181 11.94 2.62 10.85
C GLY A 181 13.39 2.99 11.17
N VAL A 182 14.32 2.22 10.61
CA VAL A 182 15.77 2.50 10.59
C VAL A 182 16.28 2.60 9.13
N GLY A 183 15.46 2.22 8.16
CA GLY A 183 15.72 2.34 6.71
C GLY A 183 15.32 3.70 6.13
N GLY A 184 15.45 3.84 4.80
CA GLY A 184 15.01 5.03 4.08
C GLY A 184 13.49 5.22 4.09
N GLY A 185 13.02 6.47 4.01
CA GLY A 185 11.58 6.75 3.87
C GLY A 185 11.00 6.20 2.56
N LEU A 186 11.65 6.52 1.45
CA LEU A 186 11.31 6.07 0.10
C LEU A 186 12.50 5.29 -0.50
N GLY A 187 12.26 4.07 -1.00
CA GLY A 187 13.27 3.23 -1.66
C GLY A 187 13.55 1.91 -0.94
N GLY A 188 14.69 1.28 -1.25
CA GLY A 188 15.15 0.08 -0.56
C GLY A 188 15.52 0.36 0.90
N GLY A 189 15.43 -0.67 1.75
CA GLY A 189 15.87 -0.63 3.14
C GLY A 189 17.39 -0.48 3.26
N VAL A 190 17.93 -0.64 4.48
CA VAL A 190 19.39 -0.58 4.71
C VAL A 190 20.12 -1.54 3.76
N GLY A 191 20.98 -1.00 2.89
CA GLY A 191 21.74 -1.76 1.88
C GLY A 191 21.00 -2.06 0.58
N GLY A 192 19.74 -1.63 0.41
CA GLY A 192 18.97 -1.76 -0.82
C GLY A 192 19.20 -0.59 -1.79
N GLY A 193 19.07 -0.85 -3.09
CA GLY A 193 19.08 0.19 -4.12
C GLY A 193 17.92 1.17 -3.93
N GLY A 194 18.20 2.47 -4.03
CA GLY A 194 17.18 3.52 -4.01
C GLY A 194 16.20 3.43 -5.18
N LEU A 195 15.19 4.30 -5.19
CA LEU A 195 14.22 4.39 -6.28
C LEU A 195 14.92 4.70 -7.62
N GLY A 196 14.57 3.95 -8.66
CA GLY A 196 14.98 4.17 -10.05
C GLY A 196 13.81 4.55 -10.93
#